data_AF-A0A7S0N550-F1
#
_entry.id   AF-A0A7S0N550-F1
#
_cell.length_a   1.000
_cell.length_b   1.000
_cell.length_c   1.000
_cell.angle_alpha   90.00
_cell.angle_beta   90.00
_cell.angle_gamma   90.00
#
_symmetry.space_group_name_H-M   'P 1'
#
loop_
_entity.id
_entity.type
_entity.pdbx_description
1 polymer ?
#
loop_
_entity_poly.entity_id
_entity_poly.type
_entity_poly.pdbx_seq_one_letter_code
_entity_poly.pdbx_strand_id
1 'polypeptide(L)'
;GEPLTKPQIVKKASGLLLAGAALVATFADPAVSSISNFAEAAHIDPFVVAFVAAPFASNASEVISSFRFALKKRKRNISLTYAQIYGAITMNNTLCLGLFLGIVYLRGLTWDFSAEVTAMVTVTWILAAVGQRSTFPALTAVPVLALYPLSLLGVEFLESTLGWK
;
A
#
# COMPACT_ATOMS: atom_id res chain seq x y z
N GLY A 1 -23.74 -0.32 -27.99
CA GLY A 1 -22.65 0.58 -28.43
C GLY A 1 -21.59 -0.26 -29.10
N GLU A 2 -21.17 0.09 -30.31
CA GLU A 2 -20.10 -0.61 -31.01
C GLU A 2 -18.81 -0.68 -30.15
N PRO A 3 -18.06 -1.79 -30.22
CA PRO A 3 -16.78 -1.90 -29.52
C PRO A 3 -15.78 -0.89 -30.09
N LEU A 4 -15.15 -0.11 -29.22
CA LEU A 4 -14.13 0.88 -29.58
C LEU A 4 -12.98 0.23 -30.35
N THR A 5 -12.48 0.91 -31.39
CA THR A 5 -11.27 0.47 -32.11
C THR A 5 -10.04 0.58 -31.20
N LYS A 6 -9.03 -0.29 -31.36
CA LYS A 6 -7.77 -0.25 -30.58
C LYS A 6 -7.18 1.17 -30.37
N PRO A 7 -7.04 2.04 -31.39
CA PRO A 7 -6.51 3.39 -31.19
C PRO A 7 -7.44 4.28 -30.33
N GLN A 8 -8.75 4.08 -30.40
CA GLN A 8 -9.71 4.81 -29.55
C GLN A 8 -9.59 4.37 -28.09
N ILE A 9 -9.36 3.07 -27.84
CA ILE A 9 -9.10 2.55 -26.49
C ILE A 9 -7.84 3.17 -25.91
N VAL A 10 -6.74 3.19 -26.68
CA VAL A 10 -5.47 3.79 -26.23
C VAL A 10 -5.65 5.28 -25.93
N LYS A 11 -6.26 6.05 -26.83
CA LYS A 11 -6.50 7.48 -26.62
C LYS A 11 -7.35 7.74 -25.36
N LYS A 12 -8.41 6.96 -25.17
CA LYS A 12 -9.27 7.08 -23.99
C LYS A 12 -8.52 6.70 -22.70
N ALA A 13 -7.76 5.61 -22.71
CA ALA A 13 -6.98 5.16 -21.57
C ALA A 13 -5.92 6.19 -21.19
N SER A 14 -5.15 6.70 -22.16
CA SER A 14 -4.16 7.75 -21.92
C SER A 14 -4.81 9.03 -21.37
N GLY A 15 -5.97 9.44 -21.91
CA GLY A 15 -6.70 10.60 -21.41
C GLY A 15 -7.16 10.43 -19.95
N LEU A 16 -7.69 9.26 -19.61
CA LEU A 16 -8.11 8.95 -18.23
C LEU A 16 -6.93 8.88 -17.26
N LEU A 17 -5.79 8.32 -17.69
CA LEU A 17 -4.57 8.26 -16.89
C LEU A 17 -4.01 9.66 -16.60
N LEU A 18 -3.95 10.52 -17.62
CA LEU A 18 -3.50 11.91 -17.46
C LEU A 18 -4.44 12.72 -16.57
N ALA A 19 -5.76 12.57 -16.76
CA ALA A 19 -6.73 13.24 -15.92
C ALA A 19 -6.63 12.78 -14.45
N GLY A 20 -6.49 11.47 -14.22
CA GLY A 20 -6.26 10.92 -12.89
C GLY A 20 -4.97 11.43 -12.24
N ALA A 21 -3.87 11.46 -13.00
CA ALA A 21 -2.59 11.99 -12.52
C ALA A 21 -2.69 13.49 -12.16
N ALA A 22 -3.38 14.28 -12.98
CA ALA A 22 -3.62 15.69 -12.70
C ALA A 22 -4.44 15.88 -11.41
N LEU A 23 -5.50 15.09 -11.23
CA LEU A 23 -6.30 15.12 -9.99
C LEU A 23 -5.45 14.75 -8.77
N VAL A 24 -4.66 13.69 -8.83
CA VAL A 24 -3.77 13.30 -7.72
C VAL A 24 -2.78 14.44 -7.41
N ALA A 25 -2.17 15.04 -8.44
CA ALA A 25 -1.24 16.15 -8.26
C ALA A 25 -1.90 17.39 -7.61
N THR A 26 -3.16 17.70 -7.94
CA THR A 26 -3.85 18.85 -7.35
C THR A 26 -4.41 18.57 -5.95
N PHE A 27 -4.75 17.33 -5.63
CA PHE A 27 -5.40 16.96 -4.38
C PHE A 27 -4.47 16.29 -3.35
N ALA A 28 -3.22 15.98 -3.70
CA ALA A 28 -2.25 15.39 -2.78
C ALA A 28 -1.98 16.29 -1.56
N ASP A 29 -1.60 17.56 -1.75
CA ASP A 29 -1.29 18.47 -0.63
C ASP A 29 -2.51 18.73 0.27
N PRO A 30 -3.72 19.01 -0.26
CA PRO A 30 -4.93 19.10 0.56
C PRO A 30 -5.26 17.83 1.35
N ALA A 31 -5.03 16.65 0.75
CA ALA A 31 -5.28 15.37 1.42
C ALA A 31 -4.33 15.17 2.60
N VAL A 32 -3.03 15.43 2.41
CA VAL A 32 -2.03 15.37 3.50
C VAL A 32 -2.39 16.35 4.61
N SER A 33 -2.75 17.58 4.26
CA SER A 33 -3.14 18.62 5.23
C SER A 33 -4.38 18.22 6.03
N SER A 34 -5.36 17.58 5.39
CA SER A 34 -6.57 17.11 6.06
C SER A 34 -6.27 15.98 7.06
N ILE A 35 -5.36 15.07 6.72
CA ILE A 35 -4.90 14.01 7.63
C ILE A 35 -4.20 14.63 8.85
N SER A 36 -3.28 15.58 8.64
CA SER A 36 -2.58 16.25 9.74
C SER A 36 -3.54 16.99 10.67
N ASN A 37 -4.49 17.75 10.13
CA ASN A 37 -5.46 18.50 10.93
C ASN A 37 -6.41 17.56 11.71
N PHE A 38 -6.81 16.44 11.11
CA PHE A 38 -7.60 15.43 11.80
C PHE A 38 -6.81 14.77 12.94
N ALA A 39 -5.56 14.41 12.68
CA ALA A 39 -4.67 13.79 13.66
C ALA A 39 -4.45 14.71 14.86
N GLU A 40 -4.20 16.00 14.62
CA GLU A 40 -4.10 17.03 15.66
C GLU A 40 -5.38 17.14 16.50
N ALA A 41 -6.54 17.24 15.84
CA ALA A 41 -7.83 17.33 16.52
C ALA A 41 -8.18 16.06 17.33
N ALA A 42 -7.69 14.89 16.90
CA ALA A 42 -7.88 13.61 17.57
C ALA A 42 -6.81 13.31 18.63
N HIS A 43 -5.77 14.13 18.74
CA HIS A 43 -4.57 13.86 19.56
C HIS A 43 -3.88 12.53 19.23
N ILE A 44 -3.80 12.19 17.93
CA ILE A 44 -3.14 10.99 17.41
C ILE A 44 -1.98 11.44 16.52
N ASP A 45 -0.92 10.64 16.46
CA ASP A 45 0.18 10.92 15.54
C ASP A 45 -0.30 10.89 14.06
N PRO A 46 0.01 11.92 13.24
CA PRO A 46 -0.34 11.97 11.82
C PRO A 46 0.13 10.74 11.03
N PHE A 47 1.27 10.15 11.42
CA PHE A 47 1.79 8.93 10.84
C PHE A 47 0.79 7.78 10.97
N VAL A 48 0.27 7.54 12.18
CA VAL A 48 -0.69 6.46 12.46
C VAL A 48 -1.98 6.66 11.68
N VAL A 49 -2.49 7.90 11.64
CA VAL A 49 -3.70 8.24 10.86
C VAL A 49 -3.45 8.02 9.37
N ALA A 50 -2.32 8.50 8.83
CA ALA A 50 -1.97 8.33 7.42
C ALA A 50 -1.84 6.86 7.05
N PHE A 51 -1.19 6.06 7.91
CA PHE A 51 -1.05 4.62 7.69
C PHE A 51 -2.40 3.92 7.72
N VAL A 52 -3.39 4.34 8.50
CA VAL A 52 -4.73 3.74 8.39
C VAL A 52 -5.47 4.25 7.15
N ALA A 53 -5.53 5.57 6.95
CA ALA A 53 -6.37 6.20 5.93
C ALA A 53 -5.88 5.95 4.49
N ALA A 54 -4.58 6.06 4.24
CA ALA A 54 -4.03 6.01 2.88
C ALA A 54 -4.24 4.64 2.20
N PRO A 55 -4.03 3.49 2.86
CA PRO A 55 -4.35 2.19 2.26
C PRO A 55 -5.84 2.00 1.99
N PHE A 56 -6.73 2.51 2.85
CA PHE A 56 -8.17 2.46 2.57
C PHE A 56 -8.54 3.34 1.37
N ALA A 57 -7.96 4.53 1.24
CA ALA A 57 -8.23 5.42 0.12
C ALA A 57 -7.69 4.85 -1.21
N SER A 58 -6.49 4.27 -1.20
CA SER A 58 -5.78 3.86 -2.42
C SER A 58 -6.07 2.42 -2.84
N ASN A 59 -6.23 1.49 -1.89
CA ASN A 59 -6.22 0.05 -2.18
C ASN A 59 -7.54 -0.68 -1.86
N ALA A 60 -8.55 -0.02 -1.26
CA ALA A 60 -9.78 -0.70 -0.85
C ALA A 60 -10.53 -1.34 -2.05
N SER A 61 -10.53 -0.70 -3.21
CA SER A 61 -11.20 -1.23 -4.41
C SER A 61 -10.55 -2.54 -4.91
N GLU A 62 -9.22 -2.65 -4.79
CA GLU A 62 -8.46 -3.85 -5.10
C GLU A 62 -8.73 -4.98 -4.10
N VAL A 63 -8.79 -4.65 -2.80
CA VAL A 63 -9.15 -5.62 -1.75
C VAL A 63 -10.56 -6.18 -1.99
N ILE A 64 -11.54 -5.32 -2.27
CA ILE A 64 -12.94 -5.73 -2.48
C ILE A 64 -13.09 -6.57 -3.75
N SER A 65 -12.38 -6.22 -4.83
CA SER A 65 -12.42 -6.99 -6.07
C SER A 65 -11.73 -8.36 -5.92
N SER A 66 -10.57 -8.40 -5.25
CA SER A 66 -9.85 -9.62 -4.91
C SER A 66 -10.69 -10.55 -4.03
N PHE A 67 -11.36 -10.00 -3.01
CA PHE A 67 -12.26 -10.76 -2.15
C PHE A 67 -13.43 -11.37 -2.94
N ARG A 68 -14.10 -10.57 -3.79
CA ARG A 68 -15.17 -11.06 -4.67
C ARG A 68 -14.69 -12.17 -5.62
N PHE A 69 -13.45 -12.10 -6.09
CA PHE A 69 -12.89 -13.12 -6.96
C PHE A 69 -12.55 -14.41 -6.19
N ALA A 70 -12.00 -14.27 -4.98
CA ALA A 70 -11.69 -15.37 -4.08
C ALA A 70 -12.96 -16.13 -3.61
N LEU A 71 -14.07 -15.41 -3.40
CA LEU A 71 -15.38 -16.01 -3.03
C LEU A 71 -15.92 -17.02 -4.05
N LYS A 72 -15.45 -16.99 -5.31
CA LYS A 72 -15.82 -17.97 -6.34
C LYS A 72 -15.22 -19.36 -6.07
N LYS A 73 -14.29 -19.50 -5.11
CA LYS A 73 -13.68 -20.76 -4.64
C LYS A 73 -13.11 -21.66 -5.74
N ARG A 74 -12.68 -21.08 -6.88
CA ARG A 74 -11.99 -21.83 -7.95
C ARG A 74 -10.48 -21.74 -7.72
N LYS A 75 -9.77 -22.88 -7.77
CA LYS A 75 -8.31 -22.93 -7.58
C LYS A 75 -7.57 -21.92 -8.49
N ARG A 76 -7.90 -21.92 -9.79
CA ARG A 76 -7.34 -20.97 -10.76
C ARG A 76 -7.61 -19.51 -10.39
N ASN A 77 -8.80 -19.21 -9.84
CA ASN A 77 -9.15 -17.85 -9.46
C ASN A 77 -8.33 -17.40 -8.24
N ILE A 78 -8.23 -18.26 -7.23
CA ILE A 78 -7.44 -17.95 -6.03
C ILE A 78 -5.96 -17.76 -6.40
N SER A 79 -5.38 -18.63 -7.21
CA SER A 79 -3.99 -18.49 -7.68
C SER A 79 -3.77 -17.19 -8.47
N LEU A 80 -4.73 -16.82 -9.33
CA LEU A 80 -4.64 -15.56 -10.09
C LEU A 80 -4.72 -14.34 -9.16
N THR A 81 -5.63 -14.33 -8.19
CA THR A 81 -5.71 -13.25 -7.19
C THR A 81 -4.44 -13.14 -6.37
N TYR A 82 -3.84 -14.26 -5.94
CA TYR A 82 -2.54 -14.22 -5.26
C TYR A 82 -1.46 -13.59 -6.14
N ALA A 83 -1.34 -14.01 -7.41
CA ALA A 83 -0.36 -13.44 -8.33
C ALA A 83 -0.58 -11.94 -8.56
N GLN A 84 -1.84 -11.50 -8.66
CA GLN A 84 -2.19 -10.07 -8.78
C GLN A 84 -1.79 -9.28 -7.55
N ILE A 85 -2.15 -9.75 -6.35
CA ILE A 85 -1.82 -9.09 -5.08
C ILE A 85 -0.30 -9.03 -4.89
N TYR A 86 0.42 -10.13 -5.13
CA TYR A 86 1.89 -10.13 -5.02
C TYR A 86 2.54 -9.16 -6.01
N GLY A 87 2.06 -9.13 -7.25
CA GLY A 87 2.53 -8.18 -8.26
C GLY A 87 2.28 -6.73 -7.85
N ALA A 88 1.07 -6.43 -7.37
CA ALA A 88 0.68 -5.10 -6.93
C ALA A 88 1.52 -4.63 -5.73
N ILE A 89 1.68 -5.46 -4.69
CA ILE A 89 2.49 -5.12 -3.50
C ILE A 89 3.96 -4.94 -3.88
N THR A 90 4.52 -5.84 -4.68
CA THR A 90 5.93 -5.75 -5.10
C THR A 90 6.17 -4.47 -5.88
N MET A 91 5.31 -4.15 -6.84
CA MET A 91 5.42 -2.94 -7.63
C MET A 91 5.25 -1.69 -6.76
N ASN A 92 4.23 -1.66 -5.90
CA ASN A 92 3.94 -0.49 -5.05
C ASN A 92 5.12 -0.23 -4.10
N ASN A 93 5.55 -1.24 -3.34
CA ASN A 93 6.64 -1.06 -2.37
C ASN A 93 7.97 -0.71 -3.03
N THR A 94 8.35 -1.38 -4.13
CA THR A 94 9.65 -1.12 -4.78
C THR A 94 9.69 0.23 -5.49
N LEU A 95 8.62 0.62 -6.20
CA LEU A 95 8.55 1.92 -6.88
C LEU A 95 8.42 3.06 -5.87
N CYS A 96 7.57 2.92 -4.83
CA CYS A 96 7.43 3.96 -3.81
C CYS A 96 8.72 4.16 -3.04
N LEU A 97 9.38 3.09 -2.59
CA LEU A 97 10.67 3.19 -1.91
C LEU A 97 11.73 3.81 -2.83
N GLY A 98 11.78 3.38 -4.10
CA GLY A 98 12.72 3.93 -5.08
C GLY A 98 12.51 5.43 -5.35
N LEU A 99 11.27 5.87 -5.54
CA LEU A 99 10.93 7.28 -5.73
C LEU A 99 11.21 8.10 -4.47
N PHE A 100 10.85 7.58 -3.29
CA PHE A 100 11.13 8.21 -2.01
C PHE A 100 12.62 8.43 -1.79
N LEU A 101 13.44 7.37 -1.94
CA LEU A 101 14.90 7.46 -1.86
C LEU A 101 15.48 8.40 -2.92
N GLY A 102 14.94 8.38 -4.15
CA GLY A 102 15.34 9.28 -5.21
C GLY A 102 15.12 10.76 -4.84
N ILE A 103 13.97 11.09 -4.25
CA ILE A 103 13.66 12.45 -3.79
C ILE A 103 14.57 12.86 -2.63
N VAL A 104 14.76 11.98 -1.64
CA VAL A 104 15.64 12.23 -0.48
C VAL A 104 17.07 12.52 -0.97
N TYR A 105 17.58 11.72 -1.90
CA TYR A 105 18.91 11.90 -2.49
C TYR A 105 19.01 13.21 -3.29
N LEU A 106 18.07 13.47 -4.20
CA LEU A 106 18.11 14.67 -5.06
C LEU A 106 17.93 15.98 -4.29
N ARG A 107 17.18 15.96 -3.18
CA ARG A 107 16.94 17.13 -2.32
C ARG A 107 17.93 17.25 -1.16
N GLY A 108 18.84 16.28 -0.99
CA GLY A 108 19.80 16.26 0.12
C GLY A 108 19.12 16.22 1.49
N LEU A 109 17.97 15.54 1.61
CA LEU A 109 17.25 15.39 2.87
C LEU A 109 17.96 14.38 3.77
N THR A 110 17.86 14.58 5.09
CA THR A 110 18.35 13.61 6.08
C THR A 110 17.51 12.34 6.04
N TRP A 111 18.17 11.20 6.22
CA TRP A 111 17.49 9.92 6.36
C TRP A 111 17.02 9.76 7.81
N ASP A 112 15.72 9.84 8.02
CA ASP A 112 15.07 9.77 9.33
C ASP A 112 13.90 8.75 9.34
N PHE A 113 13.93 7.74 8.45
CA PHE A 113 12.84 6.76 8.26
C PHE A 113 13.31 5.29 8.33
N SER A 114 14.38 5.04 9.08
CA SER A 114 14.94 3.69 9.29
C SER A 114 13.95 2.76 9.99
N ALA A 115 13.20 3.25 10.97
CA ALA A 115 12.27 2.45 11.74
C ALA A 115 11.16 1.87 10.84
N GLU A 116 10.56 2.71 10.00
CA GLU A 116 9.47 2.36 9.10
C GLU A 116 9.91 1.40 7.99
N VAL A 117 11.08 1.68 7.38
CA VAL A 117 11.62 0.79 6.35
C VAL A 117 11.99 -0.57 6.94
N THR A 118 12.56 -0.60 8.15
CA THR A 118 12.86 -1.86 8.85
C THR A 118 11.59 -2.65 9.15
N ALA A 119 10.54 -1.99 9.64
CA ALA A 119 9.25 -2.62 9.90
C ALA A 119 8.63 -3.19 8.62
N MET A 120 8.63 -2.42 7.53
CA MET A 120 8.13 -2.85 6.22
C MET A 120 8.89 -4.06 5.67
N VAL A 121 10.21 -4.04 5.73
CA VAL A 121 11.07 -5.15 5.29
C VAL A 121 10.81 -6.39 6.15
N THR A 122 10.70 -6.23 7.47
CA THR A 122 10.42 -7.32 8.41
C THR A 122 9.08 -8.01 8.10
N VAL A 123 8.01 -7.24 7.93
CA VAL A 123 6.70 -7.79 7.52
C VAL A 123 6.79 -8.51 6.18
N THR A 124 7.54 -7.97 5.23
CA THR A 124 7.74 -8.59 3.92
C THR A 124 8.42 -9.95 4.03
N TRP A 125 9.45 -10.08 4.87
CA TRP A 125 10.12 -11.36 5.13
C TRP A 125 9.20 -12.38 5.82
N ILE A 126 8.41 -11.95 6.80
CA ILE A 126 7.42 -12.82 7.46
C ILE A 126 6.39 -13.32 6.44
N LEU A 127 5.86 -12.44 5.60
CA LEU A 127 4.90 -12.83 4.55
C LEU A 127 5.54 -13.71 3.48
N ALA A 128 6.81 -13.49 3.13
CA ALA A 128 7.55 -14.36 2.23
C ALA A 128 7.67 -15.78 2.80
N ALA A 129 7.99 -15.92 4.09
CA ALA A 129 8.05 -17.22 4.76
C ALA A 129 6.68 -17.93 4.79
N VAL A 130 5.60 -17.20 5.10
CA VAL A 130 4.23 -17.74 5.05
C VAL A 130 3.83 -18.13 3.63
N GLY A 131 4.25 -17.34 2.64
CA GLY A 131 3.94 -17.46 1.22
C GLY A 131 4.55 -18.67 0.51
N GLN A 132 5.52 -19.37 1.12
CA GLN A 132 6.14 -20.57 0.54
C GLN A 132 5.18 -21.77 0.46
N ARG A 133 4.01 -21.69 1.11
CA ARG A 133 3.02 -22.76 1.12
C ARG A 133 2.18 -22.73 -0.15
N SER A 134 1.92 -23.91 -0.73
CA SER A 134 1.01 -24.02 -1.89
C SER A 134 -0.48 -24.03 -1.51
N THR A 135 -0.80 -24.19 -0.22
CA THR A 135 -2.18 -24.17 0.29
C THR A 135 -2.27 -23.36 1.57
N PHE A 136 -3.26 -22.48 1.64
CA PHE A 136 -3.49 -21.59 2.77
C PHE A 136 -4.78 -21.98 3.48
N PRO A 137 -4.73 -22.46 4.74
CA PRO A 137 -5.93 -22.57 5.55
C PRO A 137 -6.46 -21.17 5.89
N ALA A 138 -7.78 -21.03 6.06
CA ALA A 138 -8.40 -19.75 6.39
C ALA A 138 -7.84 -19.13 7.69
N LEU A 139 -7.40 -19.98 8.63
CA LEU A 139 -6.75 -19.56 9.87
C LEU A 139 -5.45 -18.78 9.65
N THR A 140 -4.74 -18.98 8.54
CA THR A 140 -3.54 -18.17 8.22
C THR A 140 -3.87 -16.70 8.02
N ALA A 141 -5.12 -16.36 7.68
CA ALA A 141 -5.54 -14.97 7.54
C ALA A 141 -5.46 -14.20 8.87
N VAL A 142 -5.71 -14.84 10.02
CA VAL A 142 -5.71 -14.18 11.34
C VAL A 142 -4.34 -13.60 11.69
N PRO A 143 -3.23 -14.37 11.73
CA PRO A 143 -1.91 -13.81 12.02
C PRO A 143 -1.44 -12.85 10.92
N VAL A 144 -1.79 -13.10 9.65
CA VAL A 144 -1.44 -12.20 8.54
C VAL A 144 -2.11 -10.83 8.68
N LEU A 145 -3.39 -10.79 9.06
CA LEU A 145 -4.09 -9.53 9.32
C LEU A 145 -3.56 -8.82 10.56
N ALA A 146 -3.17 -9.58 11.60
CA ALA A 146 -2.57 -9.01 12.81
C ALA A 146 -1.19 -8.38 12.58
N LEU A 147 -0.44 -8.80 11.56
CA LEU A 147 0.85 -8.18 11.23
C LEU A 147 0.74 -6.68 10.94
N TYR A 148 -0.41 -6.22 10.45
CA TYR A 148 -0.62 -4.80 10.13
C TYR A 148 -0.62 -3.89 11.36
N PRO A 149 -1.51 -4.07 12.37
CA PRO A 149 -1.42 -3.29 13.59
C PRO A 149 -0.13 -3.57 14.36
N LEU A 150 0.40 -4.80 14.31
CA LEU A 150 1.69 -5.12 14.95
C LEU A 150 2.86 -4.37 14.33
N SER A 151 2.86 -4.12 13.01
CA SER A 151 3.92 -3.34 12.38
C SER A 151 3.89 -1.88 12.79
N LEU A 152 2.72 -1.30 13.01
CA LEU A 152 2.58 0.08 13.50
C LEU A 152 3.10 0.20 14.93
N LEU A 153 2.72 -0.74 15.80
CA LEU A 153 3.26 -0.82 17.16
C LEU A 153 4.78 -1.06 17.15
N GLY A 154 5.27 -1.84 16.18
CA GLY A 154 6.70 -2.07 15.99
C GLY A 154 7.46 -0.80 15.65
N VAL A 155 6.93 0.04 14.75
CA VAL A 155 7.52 1.36 14.43
C VAL A 155 7.57 2.24 15.68
N GLU A 156 6.43 2.40 16.37
CA GLU A 156 6.35 3.20 17.59
C GLU A 156 7.33 2.71 18.67
N PHE A 157 7.49 1.38 18.81
CA PHE A 157 8.46 0.79 19.73
C PHE A 157 9.92 1.10 19.34
N LEU A 158 10.27 0.97 18.06
CA LEU A 158 11.61 1.27 17.55
C LEU A 158 11.97 2.75 17.76
N GLU A 159 11.02 3.66 17.50
CA GLU A 159 11.23 5.09 17.68
C GLU A 159 11.32 5.48 19.17
N SER A 160 10.37 5.04 19.99
CA SER A 160 10.27 5.44 21.41
C SER A 160 11.35 4.83 22.30
N THR A 161 11.75 3.58 22.05
CA THR A 161 12.63 2.82 22.95
C THR A 161 14.09 2.85 22.47
N LEU A 162 14.31 2.78 21.17
CA LEU A 162 15.65 2.67 20.58
C LEU A 162 16.15 4.00 19.96
N GLY A 163 15.28 5.02 19.86
CA GLY A 163 15.62 6.31 19.26
C GLY A 163 16.02 6.19 17.79
N TRP A 164 15.60 5.11 17.12
CA TRP A 164 15.81 4.94 15.70
C TRP A 164 14.90 5.90 14.96
N LYS A 165 15.51 6.75 14.13
CA LYS A 165 14.82 7.52 13.11
C LYS A 165 14.87 6.73 11.81
#